data_AF-A0A3D0PX85-F1
#
_entry.id   AF-A0A3D0PX85-F1
#
_cell.length_a   1.000
_cell.length_b   1.000
_cell.length_c   1.000
_cell.angle_alpha   90.00
_cell.angle_beta   90.00
_cell.angle_gamma   90.00
#
_symmetry.space_group_name_H-M   'P 1'
#
loop_
_entity.id
_entity.type
_entity.pdbx_description
1 polymer ?
#
loop_
_entity_poly.entity_id
_entity_poly.type
_entity_poly.pdbx_seq_one_letter_code
_entity_poly.pdbx_strand_id
1 'polypeptide(L)' 'MAILKIIPACQSYLWGGQKLKTDYHVKFDGDILAEAWELSCHPDGPSKVADGPYAGKTLEEYLKAVPTAAGTNCAR' A
#
# COMPACT_ATOMS: atom_id res chain seq x y z
N MET A 1 1.69 19.96 6.69
CA MET A 1 1.58 18.90 5.67
C MET A 1 2.48 17.76 6.10
N ALA A 2 1.95 16.55 6.30
CA ALA A 2 2.76 15.38 6.62
C ALA A 2 2.78 14.46 5.39
N ILE A 3 3.96 13.97 5.04
CA ILE A 3 4.13 12.96 4.00
C ILE A 3 4.04 11.60 4.69
N LEU A 4 3.17 10.73 4.20
CA LEU A 4 2.96 9.40 4.75
C LEU A 4 3.58 8.37 3.80
N LYS A 5 4.47 7.52 4.32
CA LYS A 5 5.05 6.44 3.52
C LYS A 5 4.17 5.19 3.61
N ILE A 6 3.94 4.54 2.48
CA ILE A 6 3.10 3.34 2.38
C ILE A 6 3.95 2.13 2.00
N ILE A 7 3.61 0.99 2.58
CA ILE A 7 4.09 -0.33 2.20
C ILE A 7 3.01 -0.96 1.32
N PRO A 8 3.32 -1.32 0.06
CA PRO A 8 2.33 -1.91 -0.84
C PRO A 8 1.90 -3.29 -0.37
N ALA A 9 0.70 -3.70 -0.78
CA ALA A 9 0.33 -5.11 -0.78
C ALA A 9 0.85 -5.74 -2.08
N CYS A 10 1.73 -6.74 -1.96
CA CYS A 10 2.32 -7.42 -3.09
C CYS A 10 1.56 -8.70 -3.42
N GLN A 11 1.17 -8.88 -4.69
CA GLN A 11 0.46 -10.07 -5.17
C GLN A 11 1.34 -10.87 -6.11
N SER A 12 1.38 -12.19 -5.89
CA SER A 12 2.13 -13.15 -6.68
C SER A 12 1.19 -13.95 -7.57
N TYR A 13 1.25 -13.70 -8.89
CA TYR A 13 0.46 -14.42 -9.90
C TYR A 13 1.35 -15.01 -10.98
N LEU A 14 0.84 -16.01 -11.72
CA LEU A 14 1.59 -16.75 -12.74
C LEU A 14 2.27 -15.85 -13.79
N TRP A 15 1.64 -14.73 -14.13
CA TRP A 15 2.12 -13.77 -15.13
C TRP A 15 3.11 -12.74 -14.58
N GLY A 16 3.40 -12.78 -13.28
CA GLY A 16 4.33 -11.86 -12.64
C GLY A 16 5.79 -12.08 -13.02
N GLY A 17 6.67 -11.25 -12.46
CA GLY A 17 8.10 -11.35 -12.69
C GLY A 17 8.91 -10.59 -11.65
N GLN A 18 10.05 -10.05 -12.05
CA GLN A 18 11.00 -9.41 -11.13
C GLN A 18 11.10 -7.88 -11.29
N LYS A 19 10.50 -7.31 -12.35
CA LYS A 19 10.67 -5.87 -12.70
C LYS A 19 10.31 -4.91 -11.57
N LEU A 20 9.22 -5.18 -10.84
CA LEU A 20 8.82 -4.35 -9.70
C LEU A 20 9.88 -4.37 -8.57
N LYS A 21 10.57 -5.50 -8.37
CA LYS A 21 11.68 -5.61 -7.42
C LYS A 21 12.96 -4.96 -7.94
N THR A 22 13.29 -5.13 -9.22
CA THR A 22 14.57 -4.67 -9.78
C THR A 22 14.56 -3.19 -10.14
N ASP A 23 13.52 -2.74 -10.84
CA ASP A 23 13.48 -1.42 -11.47
C ASP A 23 12.88 -0.38 -10.51
N TYR A 24 11.96 -0.81 -9.64
CA TYR A 24 11.26 0.05 -8.69
C TYR A 24 11.61 -0.25 -7.23
N HIS A 25 12.48 -1.23 -6.98
CA HIS A 25 12.97 -1.57 -5.65
C HIS A 25 11.87 -1.95 -4.63
N VAL A 26 10.73 -2.45 -5.11
CA VAL A 26 9.64 -2.94 -4.26
C VAL A 26 10.16 -4.09 -3.40
N LYS A 27 9.96 -3.99 -2.09
CA LYS A 27 10.38 -5.01 -1.13
C LYS A 27 9.40 -6.17 -1.17
N PHE A 28 9.85 -7.30 -1.71
CA PHE A 28 9.08 -8.54 -1.78
C PHE A 28 10.02 -9.73 -1.74
N ASP A 29 9.77 -10.66 -0.81
CA ASP A 29 10.66 -11.80 -0.56
C ASP A 29 10.44 -12.96 -1.56
N GLY A 30 9.32 -12.98 -2.29
CA GLY A 30 9.01 -14.02 -3.27
C GLY A 30 9.67 -13.82 -4.65
N ASP A 31 9.67 -14.87 -5.46
CA ASP A 31 10.31 -14.90 -6.78
C ASP A 31 9.45 -14.30 -7.90
N ILE A 32 8.14 -14.29 -7.75
CA ILE A 32 7.20 -13.82 -8.78
C ILE A 32 6.36 -12.71 -8.17
N LEU A 33 6.64 -11.46 -8.55
CA LEU A 33 5.83 -10.30 -8.18
C LEU A 33 5.05 -9.83 -9.41
N ALA A 34 3.73 -9.97 -9.35
CA ALA A 34 2.83 -9.58 -10.43
C ALA A 34 2.32 -8.16 -10.23
N GLU A 35 1.86 -7.83 -9.02
CA GLU A 35 1.28 -6.54 -8.70
C GLU A 35 1.82 -6.00 -7.38
N ALA A 36 2.00 -4.68 -7.31
CA ALA A 36 2.25 -3.95 -6.07
C ALA A 36 1.13 -2.90 -5.91
N TRP A 37 0.27 -3.11 -4.93
CA TRP A 37 -0.86 -2.22 -4.66
C TRP A 37 -0.41 -1.16 -3.64
N GLU A 38 -0.02 0.01 -4.15
CA GLU A 38 0.61 1.09 -3.37
C GLU A 38 -0.37 1.93 -2.55
N LEU A 39 -1.64 2.04 -2.97
CA LEU A 39 -2.70 2.78 -2.28
C LEU A 39 -4.00 1.99 -2.28
N SER A 40 -4.01 0.88 -1.54
CA SER A 40 -5.13 -0.06 -1.50
C SER A 40 -5.77 -0.13 -0.13
N CYS A 41 -7.10 -0.01 -0.15
CA CYS A 41 -7.99 -0.40 0.94
C CYS A 41 -8.73 -1.71 0.64
N HIS A 42 -8.32 -2.45 -0.39
CA HIS A 42 -8.97 -3.70 -0.77
C HIS A 42 -8.75 -4.78 0.32
N PRO A 43 -9.79 -5.54 0.72
CA PRO A 43 -9.68 -6.53 1.80
C PRO A 43 -8.57 -7.58 1.59
N ASP A 44 -8.38 -8.04 0.35
CA ASP A 44 -7.38 -9.07 0.01
C ASP A 44 -5.94 -8.53 -0.12
N GLY A 45 -5.76 -7.22 -0.05
CA GLY A 45 -4.45 -6.59 -0.20
C GLY A 45 -4.43 -5.16 0.32
N PRO A 46 -4.65 -4.96 1.63
CA PRO A 46 -4.60 -3.62 2.21
C PRO A 46 -3.14 -3.16 2.31
N SER A 47 -2.83 -2.00 1.73
CA SER A 47 -1.54 -1.35 1.93
C SER A 47 -1.42 -0.88 3.39
N LYS A 48 -0.19 -0.73 3.89
CA LYS A 48 0.08 -0.38 5.29
C LYS A 48 0.89 0.89 5.42
N VAL A 49 0.67 1.63 6.49
CA VAL A 49 1.50 2.79 6.84
C VAL A 49 2.88 2.30 7.31
N ALA A 50 3.94 2.87 6.73
CA ALA A 50 5.31 2.44 7.00
C ALA A 50 5.90 3.04 8.28
N ASP A 51 5.50 4.27 8.63
CA ASP A 51 6.16 5.07 9.66
C ASP A 51 5.19 5.99 10.44
N GLY A 52 5.72 6.57 11.51
CA GLY A 52 4.99 7.51 12.36
C GLY A 52 3.95 6.86 13.28
N PRO A 53 3.01 7.66 13.83
CA PRO A 53 2.05 7.21 14.85
C PRO A 53 1.07 6.12 14.38
N TYR A 54 0.90 5.98 13.07
CA TYR A 54 0.01 5.00 12.45
C TYR A 54 0.77 3.82 11.83
N ALA A 55 2.08 3.70 12.05
CA ALA A 55 2.89 2.62 11.51
C ALA A 55 2.28 1.23 11.79
N GLY A 56 2.24 0.39 10.76
CA GLY A 56 1.65 -0.95 10.82
C GLY A 56 0.13 -1.00 10.63
N LYS A 57 -0.58 0.13 10.72
CA LYS A 57 -2.01 0.22 10.39
C LYS A 57 -2.24 0.07 8.90
N THR A 58 -3.39 -0.48 8.52
CA THR A 58 -3.83 -0.48 7.12
C THR A 58 -4.17 0.93 6.68
N LEU A 59 -4.13 1.18 5.37
CA LEU A 59 -4.57 2.46 4.80
C LEU A 59 -6.03 2.75 5.15
N GLU A 60 -6.88 1.72 5.19
CA GLU A 60 -8.27 1.85 5.59
C GLU A 60 -8.42 2.29 7.07
N GLU A 61 -7.67 1.66 7.99
CA GLU A 61 -7.65 2.07 9.40
C GLU A 61 -7.17 3.51 9.56
N TYR A 62 -6.13 3.90 8.81
CA TYR A 62 -5.62 5.27 8.81
C TYR A 62 -6.67 6.27 8.31
N LEU A 63 -7.35 6.00 7.21
CA LEU A 63 -8.40 6.88 6.68
C LEU A 63 -9.62 6.95 7.61
N LYS A 64 -9.94 5.89 8.35
CA LYS A 64 -10.97 5.94 9.41
C LYS A 64 -10.54 6.83 10.58
N ALA A 65 -9.27 6.77 10.97
CA ALA A 65 -8.72 7.60 12.05
C ALA A 65 -8.53 9.07 11.64
N VAL A 66 -8.24 9.32 10.36
CA VAL A 66 -8.02 10.65 9.80
C VAL A 66 -8.85 10.83 8.50
N PRO A 67 -10.18 10.97 8.59
CA PRO A 67 -11.05 11.03 7.40
C PRO A 67 -10.71 12.18 6.44
N THR A 68 -10.19 13.29 6.96
CA THR A 68 -9.77 14.45 6.16
C THR A 68 -8.61 14.12 5.21
N ALA A 69 -7.86 13.04 5.44
CA ALA A 69 -6.73 12.65 4.60
C ALA A 69 -7.14 12.17 3.20
N ALA A 70 -8.38 11.66 3.04
CA ALA A 70 -8.92 11.29 1.72
C ALA A 70 -9.38 12.50 0.89
N GLY A 71 -9.44 13.70 1.51
CA GLY A 71 -9.99 14.89 0.88
C GLY A 71 -11.53 14.88 0.82
N THR A 72 -12.10 16.04 0.53
CA THR A 72 -13.55 16.28 0.58
C THR A 72 -14.33 15.55 -0.51
N ASN A 73 -13.67 15.14 -1.59
CA ASN A 73 -14.34 14.47 -2.71
C ASN A 73 -14.60 12.98 -2.46
N CYS A 74 -13.88 12.39 -1.51
CA CYS A 74 -14.08 11.00 -1.09
C CYS A 74 -15.12 10.86 0.02
N ALA A 75 -15.65 11.95 0.55
CA ALA A 75 -16.71 11.97 1.57
C ALA A 75 -18.13 11.97 0.97
N ARG A 76 -18.26 11.75 -0.34
CA ARG A 76 -19.50 11.82 -1.11
C ARG A 76 -20.12 10.45 -1.31
#